data_AF-C3X192-F1
#
_entry.id   AF-C3X192-F1
#
_cell.length_a   1.000
_cell.length_b   1.000
_cell.length_c   1.000
_cell.angle_alpha   90.00
_cell.angle_beta   90.00
_cell.angle_gamma   90.00
#
_symmetry.space_group_name_H-M   'P 1'
#
loop_
_entity.id
_entity.type
_entity.pdbx_description
1 polymer ?
#
loop_
_entity_poly.entity_id
_entity_poly.type
_entity_poly.pdbx_seq_one_letter_code
_entity_poly.pdbx_strand_id
1 'polypeptide(L)'
;MDRAFLADVSEIPPSPPETPLIGYPRNGDPASGVRATKPGAWWYHMIEEEILNVIRDAGLTPDPKKVDQLVEAINKRSGVPIGTVEYFAMATPPAGYLKADGAAVGRATYPDLFAAIGTTFGAGDGETTFNLPDMIGQFAEGSATPGAVKEAGLPNIIGSISNVASGGANASSASGALSIAARSNNNMTPGSSAYGHTFALAINASDFNPIYGKSNTVQPPALTLLPCIKAFDAAVNPGLIDITELANEMAGKVDKVINGKRIAYVIDSYRNGTNWWRRWSDGWVEQGGKASIPGSGGADIVLLLPFLNADYCVTVINIDFLISVVPGLNGRKITGFNLDYASPDVVGDVLWSACGQGASS
;
A
#
# COMPACT_ATOMS: atom_id res chain seq x y z
N MET A 1 -19.99 -22.81 -6.42
CA MET A 1 -20.45 -24.00 -5.67
C MET A 1 -21.96 -24.11 -5.54
N ASP A 2 -22.82 -23.30 -6.17
CA ASP A 2 -24.27 -23.43 -5.93
C ASP A 2 -24.92 -24.52 -6.81
N ARG A 3 -24.78 -25.80 -6.39
CA ARG A 3 -25.51 -26.99 -6.87
C ARG A 3 -25.76 -27.04 -8.38
N ALA A 4 -24.74 -26.67 -9.16
CA ALA A 4 -24.81 -26.56 -10.61
C ALA A 4 -24.29 -27.85 -11.25
N PHE A 5 -25.21 -28.67 -11.75
CA PHE A 5 -24.90 -29.92 -12.45
C PHE A 5 -25.36 -29.85 -13.92
N LEU A 6 -24.73 -30.65 -14.78
CA LEU A 6 -24.95 -30.61 -16.23
C LEU A 6 -26.25 -31.29 -16.70
N ALA A 7 -26.77 -32.25 -15.94
CA ALA A 7 -27.99 -33.00 -16.27
C ALA A 7 -28.56 -33.73 -15.03
N ASP A 8 -29.80 -34.21 -15.15
CA ASP A 8 -30.45 -35.18 -14.24
C ASP A 8 -30.50 -34.77 -12.76
N VAL A 9 -30.79 -33.49 -12.49
CA VAL A 9 -30.92 -32.96 -11.13
C VAL A 9 -32.32 -33.18 -10.54
N SER A 10 -32.36 -33.37 -9.22
CA SER A 10 -33.60 -33.38 -8.43
C SER A 10 -33.82 -32.02 -7.79
N GLU A 11 -35.06 -31.53 -7.78
CA GLU A 11 -35.47 -30.33 -7.02
C GLU A 11 -35.56 -30.58 -5.52
N ILE A 12 -35.65 -31.85 -5.11
CA ILE A 12 -35.75 -32.27 -3.71
C ILE A 12 -34.39 -32.79 -3.25
N PRO A 13 -33.85 -32.31 -2.10
CA PRO A 13 -32.58 -32.82 -1.58
C PRO A 13 -32.70 -34.30 -1.20
N PRO A 14 -31.64 -35.10 -1.39
CA PRO A 14 -31.65 -36.50 -0.98
C PRO A 14 -31.81 -36.60 0.55
N SER A 15 -32.47 -37.66 1.03
CA SER A 15 -32.56 -37.95 2.46
C SER A 15 -31.34 -38.75 2.96
N PRO A 16 -30.98 -38.64 4.25
CA PRO A 16 -30.01 -39.54 4.85
C PRO A 16 -30.41 -41.02 4.66
N PRO A 17 -29.46 -41.93 4.43
CA PRO A 17 -29.76 -43.36 4.34
C PRO A 17 -30.22 -43.90 5.70
N GLU A 18 -31.35 -44.61 5.72
CA GLU A 18 -31.93 -45.19 6.94
C GLU A 18 -31.02 -46.25 7.60
N THR A 19 -30.23 -46.96 6.80
CA THR A 19 -29.30 -48.01 7.25
C THR A 19 -27.91 -47.83 6.61
N PRO A 20 -27.08 -46.89 7.13
CA PRO A 20 -25.77 -46.64 6.57
C PRO A 20 -24.81 -47.81 6.82
N LEU A 21 -24.03 -48.19 5.81
CA LEU A 21 -22.88 -49.07 5.98
C LEU A 21 -21.70 -48.23 6.50
N ILE A 22 -21.23 -48.53 7.71
CA ILE A 22 -20.13 -47.80 8.36
C ILE A 22 -18.81 -48.54 8.09
N GLY A 23 -17.83 -47.85 7.52
CA GLY A 23 -16.51 -48.39 7.20
C GLY A 23 -15.69 -47.45 6.31
N TYR A 24 -14.50 -47.90 5.91
CA TYR A 24 -13.62 -47.14 5.02
C TYR A 24 -13.89 -47.45 3.53
N PRO A 25 -13.72 -46.48 2.62
CA PRO A 25 -13.82 -46.74 1.18
C PRO A 25 -12.79 -47.77 0.69
N ARG A 26 -13.17 -48.60 -0.30
CA ARG A 26 -12.28 -49.58 -0.96
C ARG A 26 -12.34 -49.46 -2.49
N ASN A 27 -11.20 -49.66 -3.16
CA ASN A 27 -11.03 -49.49 -4.61
C ASN A 27 -11.78 -50.53 -5.47
N GLY A 28 -12.23 -51.63 -4.88
CA GLY A 28 -12.77 -52.79 -5.59
C GLY A 28 -11.65 -53.62 -6.24
N ASP A 29 -11.89 -54.92 -6.37
CA ASP A 29 -10.99 -55.87 -7.03
C ASP A 29 -11.83 -56.86 -7.86
N PRO A 30 -11.81 -56.75 -9.20
CA PRO A 30 -12.52 -57.66 -10.08
C PRO A 30 -12.04 -59.11 -9.98
N ALA A 31 -10.76 -59.35 -9.66
CA ALA A 31 -10.18 -60.69 -9.61
C ALA A 31 -10.68 -61.48 -8.39
N SER A 32 -10.95 -60.80 -7.28
CA SER A 32 -11.52 -61.40 -6.05
C SER A 32 -13.01 -61.14 -5.86
N GLY A 33 -13.68 -60.51 -6.83
CA GLY A 33 -15.12 -60.20 -6.76
C GLY A 33 -15.49 -59.10 -5.76
N VAL A 34 -14.51 -58.35 -5.24
CA VAL A 34 -14.75 -57.27 -4.28
C VAL A 34 -15.26 -56.03 -5.01
N ARG A 35 -16.47 -55.58 -4.70
CA ARG A 35 -17.05 -54.37 -5.29
C ARG A 35 -16.45 -53.11 -4.64
N ALA A 36 -16.14 -52.11 -5.46
CA ALA A 36 -15.72 -50.78 -4.99
C ALA A 36 -16.81 -50.10 -4.17
N THR A 37 -16.41 -49.26 -3.21
CA THR A 37 -17.34 -48.40 -2.48
C THR A 37 -17.90 -47.34 -3.43
N LYS A 38 -19.23 -47.15 -3.41
CA LYS A 38 -19.90 -46.10 -4.19
C LYS A 38 -20.61 -45.15 -3.21
N PRO A 39 -20.19 -43.88 -3.11
CA PRO A 39 -20.95 -42.89 -2.36
C PRO A 39 -22.34 -42.69 -2.96
N GLY A 40 -23.37 -42.61 -2.10
CA GLY A 40 -24.73 -42.30 -2.52
C GLY A 40 -24.98 -40.80 -2.65
N ALA A 41 -26.14 -40.40 -3.18
CA ALA A 41 -26.52 -39.00 -3.38
C ALA A 41 -26.43 -38.16 -2.08
N TRP A 42 -26.84 -38.73 -0.95
CA TRP A 42 -26.72 -38.08 0.36
C TRP A 42 -25.27 -37.71 0.72
N TRP A 43 -24.29 -38.55 0.38
CA TRP A 43 -22.89 -38.29 0.74
C TRP A 43 -22.36 -37.05 0.00
N TYR A 44 -22.65 -36.92 -1.30
CA TYR A 44 -22.28 -35.74 -2.07
C TYR A 44 -23.00 -34.49 -1.56
N HIS A 45 -24.31 -34.60 -1.31
CA HIS A 45 -25.11 -33.50 -0.76
C HIS A 45 -24.58 -33.02 0.59
N MET A 46 -24.27 -33.93 1.51
CA MET A 46 -23.72 -33.59 2.82
C MET A 46 -22.40 -32.82 2.70
N ILE A 47 -21.45 -33.31 1.90
CA ILE A 47 -20.16 -32.64 1.72
C ILE A 47 -20.33 -31.26 1.06
N GLU A 48 -21.19 -31.16 0.04
CA GLU A 48 -21.46 -29.89 -0.63
C GLU A 48 -22.13 -28.89 0.31
N GLU A 49 -23.11 -29.31 1.12
CA GLU A 49 -23.77 -28.45 2.10
C GLU A 49 -22.83 -27.99 3.21
N GLU A 50 -21.94 -28.83 3.72
CA GLU A 50 -20.92 -28.42 4.70
C GLU A 50 -20.07 -27.27 4.15
N ILE A 51 -19.60 -27.39 2.90
CA ILE A 51 -18.82 -26.34 2.24
C ILE A 51 -19.65 -25.08 2.03
N LEU A 52 -20.88 -25.22 1.51
CA LEU A 52 -21.78 -24.09 1.27
C LEU A 52 -22.16 -23.36 2.55
N ASN A 53 -22.34 -24.08 3.66
CA ASN A 53 -22.63 -23.50 4.96
C ASN A 53 -21.45 -22.66 5.46
N VAL A 54 -20.21 -23.16 5.34
CA VAL A 54 -19.01 -22.37 5.68
C VAL A 54 -18.95 -21.06 4.89
N ILE A 55 -19.23 -21.12 3.58
CA ILE A 55 -19.23 -19.97 2.67
C ILE A 55 -20.33 -18.95 3.05
N ARG A 56 -21.57 -19.42 3.21
CA ARG A 56 -22.71 -18.55 3.54
C ARG A 56 -22.55 -17.89 4.90
N ASP A 57 -22.08 -18.64 5.90
CA ASP A 57 -21.89 -18.12 7.25
C ASP A 57 -20.64 -17.20 7.34
N ALA A 58 -19.72 -17.24 6.37
CA ALA A 58 -18.73 -16.17 6.16
C ALA A 58 -19.30 -14.91 5.44
N GLY A 59 -20.61 -14.89 5.16
CA GLY A 59 -21.29 -13.81 4.46
C GLY A 59 -20.94 -13.72 2.97
N LEU A 60 -20.48 -14.82 2.35
CA LEU A 60 -20.20 -14.89 0.93
C LEU A 60 -21.37 -15.56 0.19
N THR A 61 -21.62 -15.13 -1.05
CA THR A 61 -22.60 -15.79 -1.93
C THR A 61 -21.91 -16.89 -2.73
N PRO A 62 -22.36 -18.16 -2.65
CA PRO A 62 -21.80 -19.24 -3.46
C PRO A 62 -21.91 -18.96 -4.97
N ASP A 63 -20.81 -19.17 -5.71
CA ASP A 63 -20.70 -18.94 -7.16
C ASP A 63 -20.15 -20.21 -7.84
N PRO A 64 -20.92 -20.92 -8.69
CA PRO A 64 -20.49 -22.12 -9.42
C PRO A 64 -19.24 -21.93 -10.29
N LYS A 65 -18.85 -20.69 -10.61
CA LYS A 65 -17.66 -20.39 -11.42
C LYS A 65 -16.39 -20.25 -10.59
N LYS A 66 -16.49 -20.12 -9.27
CA LYS A 66 -15.35 -19.98 -8.37
C LYS A 66 -14.98 -21.30 -7.69
N VAL A 67 -13.68 -21.53 -7.56
CA VAL A 67 -13.09 -22.77 -6.99
C VAL A 67 -12.34 -22.53 -5.68
N ASP A 68 -12.30 -21.28 -5.21
CA ASP A 68 -11.52 -20.79 -4.07
C ASP A 68 -12.39 -20.29 -2.90
N GLN A 69 -13.71 -20.31 -3.04
CA GLN A 69 -14.63 -19.71 -2.06
C GLN A 69 -14.54 -20.35 -0.66
N LEU A 70 -14.23 -21.63 -0.55
CA LEU A 70 -14.05 -22.28 0.76
C LEU A 70 -12.84 -21.69 1.49
N VAL A 71 -11.74 -21.46 0.77
CA VAL A 71 -10.54 -20.85 1.33
C VAL A 71 -10.81 -19.39 1.69
N GLU A 72 -11.51 -18.65 0.84
CA GLU A 72 -11.96 -17.28 1.11
C GLU A 72 -12.80 -17.21 2.40
N ALA A 73 -13.75 -18.13 2.57
CA ALA A 73 -14.60 -18.22 3.75
C ALA A 73 -13.83 -18.54 5.03
N ILE A 74 -12.84 -19.44 4.96
CA ILE A 74 -11.96 -19.77 6.09
C ILE A 74 -11.08 -18.56 6.46
N ASN A 75 -10.52 -17.87 5.46
CA ASN A 75 -9.66 -16.70 5.69
C ASN A 75 -10.42 -15.54 6.31
N LYS A 76 -11.65 -15.28 5.86
CA LYS A 76 -12.51 -14.25 6.45
C LYS A 76 -12.92 -14.54 7.89
N ARG A 77 -12.77 -15.80 8.33
CA ARG A 77 -12.93 -16.21 9.73
C ARG A 77 -11.61 -16.23 10.50
N SER A 78 -10.47 -15.88 9.90
CA SER A 78 -9.23 -15.70 10.66
C SER A 78 -9.51 -14.66 11.74
N GLY A 79 -9.37 -15.07 13.00
CA GLY A 79 -10.18 -14.57 14.12
C GLY A 79 -9.96 -13.13 14.58
N VAL A 80 -9.21 -12.32 13.83
CA VAL A 80 -8.92 -10.91 14.16
C VAL A 80 -9.55 -10.01 13.10
N PRO A 81 -10.63 -9.28 13.43
CA PRO A 81 -11.28 -8.37 12.49
C PRO A 81 -10.33 -7.29 11.96
N ILE A 82 -10.48 -6.92 10.68
CA ILE A 82 -9.78 -5.77 10.09
C ILE A 82 -10.12 -4.50 10.86
N GLY A 83 -9.11 -3.66 11.12
CA GLY A 83 -9.21 -2.48 11.97
C GLY A 83 -8.88 -2.72 13.44
N THR A 84 -8.69 -3.98 13.86
CA THR A 84 -8.24 -4.30 15.23
C THR A 84 -6.83 -3.77 15.45
N VAL A 85 -6.60 -3.15 16.61
CA VAL A 85 -5.29 -2.72 17.07
C VAL A 85 -4.73 -3.73 18.06
N GLU A 86 -3.49 -4.16 17.83
CA GLU A 86 -2.77 -5.10 18.69
C GLU A 86 -1.34 -4.61 18.94
N TYR A 87 -0.73 -5.11 20.02
CA TYR A 87 0.65 -4.79 20.38
C TYR A 87 1.56 -6.00 20.14
N PHE A 88 2.64 -5.78 19.41
CA PHE A 88 3.62 -6.82 19.07
C PHE A 88 4.96 -6.58 19.77
N ALA A 89 5.59 -7.66 20.25
CA ALA A 89 6.92 -7.62 20.86
C ALA A 89 8.08 -7.52 19.84
N MET A 90 7.76 -7.57 18.54
CA MET A 90 8.71 -7.45 17.43
C MET A 90 8.75 -6.02 16.87
N ALA A 91 9.88 -5.63 16.27
CA ALA A 91 10.10 -4.27 15.75
C ALA A 91 9.43 -4.00 14.39
N THR A 92 9.09 -5.05 13.65
CA THR A 92 8.44 -4.95 12.33
C THR A 92 7.02 -5.49 12.43
N PRO A 93 5.99 -4.87 11.82
CA PRO A 93 4.66 -5.45 11.75
C PRO A 93 4.68 -6.83 11.07
N PRO A 94 3.97 -7.84 11.58
CA PRO A 94 3.79 -9.11 10.87
C PRO A 94 2.92 -8.93 9.62
N ALA A 95 2.93 -9.93 8.74
CA ALA A 95 2.09 -9.92 7.54
C ALA A 95 0.61 -9.71 7.89
N GLY A 96 -0.10 -8.89 7.10
CA GLY A 96 -1.50 -8.52 7.34
C GLY A 96 -1.70 -7.34 8.30
N TYR A 97 -0.63 -6.83 8.92
CA TYR A 97 -0.68 -5.70 9.83
C TYR A 97 0.14 -4.51 9.32
N LEU A 98 -0.29 -3.31 9.67
CA LEU A 98 0.44 -2.06 9.46
C LEU A 98 0.78 -1.45 10.82
N LYS A 99 1.85 -0.66 10.88
CA LYS A 99 2.20 0.08 12.09
C LYS A 99 1.15 1.15 12.35
N ALA A 100 0.70 1.30 13.60
CA ALA A 100 -0.24 2.33 14.01
C ALA A 100 0.55 3.59 14.43
N ASP A 101 1.13 4.29 13.45
CA ASP A 101 1.96 5.49 13.64
C ASP A 101 1.44 6.74 12.92
N GLY A 102 0.14 6.78 12.61
CA GLY A 102 -0.48 7.95 11.98
C GLY A 102 -0.22 8.09 10.48
N ALA A 103 0.49 7.16 9.85
CA ALA A 103 0.81 7.23 8.44
C ALA A 103 -0.44 7.28 7.55
N ALA A 104 -0.35 8.03 6.45
CA ALA A 104 -1.36 8.02 5.38
C ALA A 104 -1.14 6.81 4.47
N VAL A 105 -2.21 6.04 4.21
CA VAL A 105 -2.18 4.85 3.35
C VAL A 105 -3.27 4.90 2.28
N GLY A 106 -3.07 4.17 1.18
CA GLY A 106 -3.96 4.23 0.00
C GLY A 106 -5.28 3.48 0.18
N ARG A 107 -6.40 4.11 -0.18
CA ARG A 107 -7.75 3.50 -0.16
C ARG A 107 -7.87 2.32 -1.12
N ALA A 108 -7.23 2.41 -2.29
CA ALA A 108 -7.21 1.32 -3.27
C ALA A 108 -6.32 0.15 -2.84
N THR A 109 -5.28 0.42 -2.04
CA THR A 109 -4.36 -0.60 -1.53
C THR A 109 -4.96 -1.36 -0.35
N TYR A 110 -5.71 -0.68 0.52
CA TYR A 110 -6.34 -1.25 1.71
C TYR A 110 -7.85 -0.96 1.77
N PRO A 111 -8.64 -1.48 0.81
CA PRO A 111 -10.06 -1.14 0.69
C PRO A 111 -10.88 -1.62 1.89
N ASP A 112 -10.59 -2.81 2.42
CA ASP A 112 -11.30 -3.38 3.57
C ASP A 112 -10.99 -2.62 4.86
N LEU A 113 -9.73 -2.18 5.04
CA LEU A 113 -9.36 -1.34 6.18
C LEU A 113 -10.03 0.04 6.08
N PHE A 114 -10.07 0.64 4.89
CA PHE A 114 -10.78 1.89 4.69
C PHE A 114 -12.28 1.75 4.96
N ALA A 115 -12.90 0.65 4.54
CA ALA A 115 -14.29 0.36 4.86
C ALA A 115 -14.52 0.21 6.38
N ALA A 116 -13.54 -0.34 7.12
CA ALA A 116 -13.64 -0.55 8.55
C ALA A 116 -13.45 0.74 9.38
N ILE A 117 -12.45 1.58 9.07
CA ILE A 117 -12.08 2.74 9.91
C ILE A 117 -12.38 4.11 9.27
N GLY A 118 -12.60 4.14 7.96
CA GLY A 118 -12.84 5.36 7.20
C GLY A 118 -11.74 6.40 7.40
N THR A 119 -12.16 7.64 7.65
CA THR A 119 -11.28 8.80 7.90
C THR A 119 -11.21 9.18 9.37
N THR A 120 -11.58 8.27 10.28
CA THR A 120 -11.66 8.52 11.74
C THR A 120 -10.36 9.09 12.32
N PHE A 121 -9.20 8.67 11.77
CA PHE A 121 -7.87 9.10 12.21
C PHE A 121 -7.24 10.15 11.28
N GLY A 122 -8.02 10.68 10.34
CA GLY A 122 -7.62 11.69 9.36
C GLY A 122 -7.95 11.27 7.93
N ALA A 123 -8.25 12.27 7.10
CA ALA A 123 -8.65 12.06 5.71
C ALA A 123 -7.48 11.79 4.74
N GLY A 124 -6.24 11.80 5.22
CA GLY A 124 -5.05 11.78 4.38
C GLY A 124 -5.02 12.99 3.45
N ASP A 125 -4.85 12.74 2.15
CA ASP A 125 -4.93 13.70 1.04
C ASP A 125 -6.38 14.12 0.67
N GLY A 126 -7.39 13.53 1.30
CA GLY A 126 -8.81 13.80 1.03
C GLY A 126 -9.43 12.96 -0.08
N GLU A 127 -8.63 12.36 -0.98
CA GLU A 127 -9.13 11.66 -2.17
C GLU A 127 -8.67 10.21 -2.23
N THR A 128 -7.36 9.96 -2.24
CA THR A 128 -6.79 8.63 -2.53
C THR A 128 -6.28 7.91 -1.30
N THR A 129 -6.17 8.60 -0.17
CA THR A 129 -5.59 8.07 1.08
C THR A 129 -6.49 8.30 2.29
N PHE A 130 -6.11 7.69 3.41
CA PHE A 130 -6.68 7.88 4.75
C PHE A 130 -5.58 7.63 5.79
N ASN A 131 -5.71 8.18 6.98
CA ASN A 131 -4.71 8.03 8.04
C ASN A 131 -4.99 6.81 8.92
N LEU A 132 -3.92 6.16 9.37
CA LEU A 132 -3.94 5.16 10.43
C LEU A 132 -4.03 5.84 11.82
N PRO A 133 -4.40 5.10 12.89
CA PRO A 133 -4.21 5.58 14.25
C PRO A 133 -2.74 5.90 14.51
N ASP A 134 -2.46 6.95 15.28
CA ASP A 134 -1.13 7.21 15.85
C ASP A 134 -1.13 6.81 17.32
N MET A 135 -0.42 5.74 17.64
CA MET A 135 -0.28 5.22 19.00
C MET A 135 1.15 5.32 19.53
N ILE A 136 2.05 5.97 18.78
CA ILE A 136 3.45 6.06 19.16
C ILE A 136 3.58 7.04 20.32
N GLY A 137 4.03 6.53 21.47
CA GLY A 137 4.14 7.31 22.70
C GLY A 137 2.79 7.61 23.36
N GLN A 138 1.70 6.96 22.94
CA GLN A 138 0.35 7.18 23.45
C GLN A 138 -0.20 5.92 24.12
N PHE A 139 -1.06 6.09 25.13
CA PHE A 139 -1.81 5.01 25.74
C PHE A 139 -3.24 4.99 25.23
N ALA A 140 -3.78 3.79 25.01
CA ALA A 140 -5.18 3.64 24.65
C ALA A 140 -6.09 3.90 25.86
N GLU A 141 -6.99 4.87 25.74
CA GLU A 141 -8.09 5.09 26.68
C GLU A 141 -9.40 4.55 26.09
N GLY A 142 -10.17 3.81 26.90
CA GLY A 142 -11.50 3.36 26.48
C GLY A 142 -12.46 4.55 26.29
N SER A 143 -13.07 4.66 25.12
CA SER A 143 -14.01 5.73 24.76
C SER A 143 -15.09 5.20 23.83
N ALA A 144 -16.29 5.79 23.87
CA ALA A 144 -17.35 5.53 22.88
C ALA A 144 -17.08 6.21 21.52
N THR A 145 -16.12 7.14 21.48
CA THR A 145 -15.74 7.87 20.26
C THR A 145 -14.25 7.63 19.98
N PRO A 146 -13.91 6.78 19.00
CA PRO A 146 -12.54 6.56 18.56
C PRO A 146 -11.94 7.80 17.87
N GLY A 147 -10.61 7.92 17.89
CA GLY A 147 -9.86 8.96 17.14
C GLY A 147 -9.67 10.30 17.86
N ALA A 148 -10.32 10.52 19.01
CA ALA A 148 -10.08 11.71 19.80
C ALA A 148 -8.74 11.63 20.56
N VAL A 149 -7.84 12.57 20.27
CA VAL A 149 -6.57 12.72 21.00
C VAL A 149 -6.81 13.58 22.23
N LYS A 150 -6.36 13.11 23.40
CA LYS A 150 -6.38 13.88 24.65
C LYS A 150 -4.96 14.17 25.07
N GLU A 151 -4.66 15.45 25.23
CA GLU A 151 -3.36 15.90 25.69
C GLU A 151 -3.07 15.42 27.12
N ALA A 152 -1.80 15.14 27.39
CA ALA A 152 -1.36 14.85 28.75
C ALA A 152 -1.66 16.06 29.64
N GLY A 153 -2.34 15.84 30.76
CA GLY A 153 -2.73 16.91 31.66
C GLY A 153 -2.84 16.44 33.09
N LEU A 154 -2.32 17.25 34.00
CA LEU A 154 -2.66 17.17 35.42
C LEU A 154 -3.43 18.43 35.82
N PRO A 155 -4.41 18.31 36.72
CA PRO A 155 -4.97 19.47 37.41
C PRO A 155 -3.88 20.30 38.08
N ASN A 156 -4.12 21.60 38.23
CA ASN A 156 -3.18 22.51 38.86
C ASN A 156 -2.87 22.09 40.31
N ILE A 157 -1.61 22.26 40.72
CA ILE A 157 -1.16 22.03 42.08
C ILE A 157 -1.20 23.37 42.82
N ILE A 158 -2.27 23.59 43.59
CA ILE A 158 -2.50 24.86 44.30
C ILE A 158 -1.98 24.75 45.73
N GLY A 159 -1.33 25.82 46.20
CA GLY A 159 -1.05 26.06 47.60
C GLY A 159 -1.06 27.55 47.89
N SER A 160 -1.27 27.91 49.15
CA SER A 160 -1.15 29.31 49.59
C SER A 160 -0.30 29.42 50.84
N ILE A 161 0.42 30.54 50.96
CA ILE A 161 1.04 30.96 52.21
C ILE A 161 0.49 32.32 52.56
N SER A 162 -0.04 32.43 53.75
CA SER A 162 -0.64 33.65 54.29
C SER A 162 0.07 34.06 55.57
N ASN A 163 -0.02 35.35 55.94
CA ASN A 163 0.62 35.92 57.13
C ASN A 163 2.16 35.85 57.12
N VAL A 164 2.77 36.34 56.04
CA VAL A 164 4.23 36.57 55.94
C VAL A 164 4.58 37.86 56.70
N ALA A 165 4.39 37.89 58.02
CA ALA A 165 4.64 39.10 58.82
C ALA A 165 6.05 39.09 59.44
N SER A 166 6.84 40.11 59.15
CA SER A 166 8.05 40.46 59.90
C SER A 166 7.68 41.25 61.14
N GLY A 167 7.61 40.57 62.28
CA GLY A 167 7.44 41.18 63.60
C GLY A 167 6.05 40.97 64.21
N GLY A 168 6.00 40.14 65.25
CA GLY A 168 4.84 40.04 66.16
C GLY A 168 3.76 39.03 65.75
N ALA A 169 3.85 37.83 66.31
CA ALA A 169 2.75 36.93 66.66
C ALA A 169 1.63 36.61 65.65
N ASN A 170 1.90 36.54 64.34
CA ASN A 170 1.00 35.84 63.41
C ASN A 170 1.69 34.59 62.87
N ALA A 171 1.18 33.41 63.23
CA ALA A 171 1.70 32.14 62.73
C ALA A 171 1.43 32.10 61.22
N SER A 172 2.48 32.23 60.40
CA SER A 172 2.38 31.99 58.96
C SER A 172 1.71 30.63 58.76
N SER A 173 0.67 30.62 57.94
CA SER A 173 -0.12 29.44 57.65
C SER A 173 0.11 29.06 56.19
N ALA A 174 0.35 27.77 55.97
CA ALA A 174 0.46 27.19 54.64
C ALA A 174 -0.68 26.18 54.43
N SER A 175 -1.17 26.09 53.20
CA SER A 175 -2.21 25.16 52.78
C SER A 175 -1.96 24.64 51.36
N GLY A 176 -2.58 23.51 51.04
CA GLY A 176 -2.41 22.84 49.74
C GLY A 176 -1.00 22.25 49.60
N ALA A 177 -0.38 22.45 48.43
CA ALA A 177 0.95 21.90 48.13
C ALA A 177 2.14 22.65 48.77
N LEU A 178 1.87 23.71 49.55
CA LEU A 178 2.90 24.51 50.22
C LEU A 178 3.01 24.13 51.70
N SER A 179 4.24 24.07 52.21
CA SER A 179 4.55 23.87 53.63
C SER A 179 5.64 24.85 54.09
N ILE A 180 5.74 25.08 55.40
CA ILE A 180 6.78 25.95 55.99
C ILE A 180 7.94 25.05 56.43
N ALA A 181 9.05 25.06 55.69
CA ALA A 181 10.18 24.17 55.92
C ALA A 181 11.05 24.55 57.14
N ALA A 182 11.18 25.85 57.44
CA ALA A 182 11.94 26.33 58.60
C ALA A 182 11.46 27.72 59.05
N ARG A 183 11.64 28.02 60.34
CA ARG A 183 11.41 29.34 60.94
C ARG A 183 12.68 29.79 61.67
N SER A 184 13.16 30.99 61.37
CA SER A 184 14.29 31.59 62.06
C SER A 184 13.91 32.95 62.63
N ASN A 185 14.38 33.22 63.85
CA ASN A 185 14.20 34.51 64.51
C ASN A 185 15.50 35.29 64.35
N ASN A 186 15.48 36.37 63.58
CA ASN A 186 16.64 37.26 63.44
C ASN A 186 16.41 38.48 64.32
N ASN A 187 17.34 38.75 65.24
CA ASN A 187 17.32 40.00 66.03
C ASN A 187 17.60 41.17 65.09
N MET A 188 16.62 42.06 64.91
CA MET A 188 16.77 43.23 64.02
C MET A 188 17.63 44.33 64.65
N THR A 189 17.78 44.33 65.99
CA THR A 189 18.61 45.29 66.74
C THR A 189 19.08 44.68 68.08
N PRO A 190 20.37 44.83 68.48
CA PRO A 190 20.85 44.38 69.79
C PRO A 190 20.07 45.07 70.94
N GLY A 191 19.47 44.29 71.84
CA GLY A 191 18.75 44.81 73.02
C GLY A 191 17.27 45.18 72.80
N SER A 192 16.70 44.96 71.61
CA SER A 192 15.25 45.16 71.35
C SER A 192 14.46 43.85 71.35
N SER A 193 13.18 43.88 71.73
CA SER A 193 12.24 42.74 71.64
C SER A 193 11.64 42.54 70.23
N ALA A 194 12.20 43.16 69.19
CA ALA A 194 11.71 43.09 67.82
C ALA A 194 12.46 42.01 67.01
N TYR A 195 11.73 40.97 66.58
CA TYR A 195 12.25 39.89 65.74
C TYR A 195 11.79 40.06 64.29
N GLY A 196 12.72 39.96 63.34
CA GLY A 196 12.43 39.76 61.92
C GLY A 196 12.48 38.27 61.60
N HIS A 197 11.54 37.78 60.81
CA HIS A 197 11.51 36.38 60.36
C HIS A 197 11.75 36.32 58.85
N THR A 198 12.67 35.47 58.42
CA THR A 198 12.86 35.09 57.01
C THR A 198 12.35 33.68 56.82
N PHE A 199 11.62 33.42 55.73
CA PHE A 199 11.05 32.11 55.39
C PHE A 199 11.63 31.64 54.06
N ALA A 200 12.02 30.37 53.99
CA ALA A 200 12.33 29.71 52.73
C ALA A 200 11.14 28.83 52.33
N LEU A 201 10.67 29.02 51.11
CA LEU A 201 9.55 28.26 50.54
C LEU A 201 10.10 27.31 49.50
N ALA A 202 9.88 26.02 49.69
CA ALA A 202 10.27 25.00 48.75
C ALA A 202 9.12 24.03 48.55
N ILE A 203 8.80 23.72 47.29
CA ILE A 203 8.02 22.55 46.94
C ILE A 203 8.99 21.57 46.32
N ASN A 204 9.25 20.48 47.03
CA ASN A 204 9.90 19.33 46.44
C ASN A 204 9.02 18.10 46.68
N ALA A 205 8.25 17.71 45.67
CA ALA A 205 7.33 16.58 45.78
C ALA A 205 8.06 15.24 46.00
N SER A 206 9.35 15.13 45.63
CA SER A 206 10.13 13.91 45.85
C SER A 206 10.38 13.60 47.33
N ASP A 207 10.31 14.61 48.20
CA ASP A 207 10.57 14.45 49.64
C ASP A 207 9.40 13.75 50.36
N PHE A 208 8.20 13.77 49.76
CA PHE A 208 7.01 13.09 50.27
C PHE A 208 6.87 11.68 49.69
N ASN A 209 7.19 11.51 48.41
CA ASN A 209 7.17 10.20 47.77
C ASN A 209 8.24 10.17 46.66
N PRO A 210 9.16 9.18 46.69
CA PRO A 210 10.23 9.08 45.71
C PRO A 210 9.73 8.75 44.29
N ILE A 211 8.43 8.58 44.06
CA ILE A 211 7.85 8.49 42.71
C ILE A 211 7.91 9.82 41.96
N TYR A 212 7.81 10.95 42.67
CA TYR A 212 7.95 12.28 42.09
C TYR A 212 9.41 12.54 41.71
N GLY A 213 9.65 13.08 40.52
CA GLY A 213 11.01 13.35 40.01
C GLY A 213 11.70 12.16 39.31
N LYS A 214 11.06 10.97 39.27
CA LYS A 214 11.58 9.82 38.49
C LYS A 214 11.35 9.92 36.98
N SER A 215 10.48 10.83 36.53
CA SER A 215 10.19 11.09 35.12
C SER A 215 9.87 12.57 34.94
N ASN A 216 10.11 13.09 33.73
CA ASN A 216 9.65 14.42 33.30
C ASN A 216 8.21 14.39 32.76
N THR A 217 7.58 13.21 32.73
CA THR A 217 6.18 12.98 32.32
C THR A 217 5.43 12.21 33.39
N VAL A 218 4.11 12.35 33.41
CA VAL A 218 3.22 11.64 34.33
C VAL A 218 2.85 10.32 33.68
N GLN A 219 3.53 9.24 34.07
CA GLN A 219 3.21 7.91 33.58
C GLN A 219 3.50 6.84 34.65
N PRO A 220 2.69 5.78 34.73
CA PRO A 220 3.08 4.58 35.47
C PRO A 220 4.29 3.93 34.78
N PRO A 221 4.98 2.98 35.45
CA PRO A 221 5.93 2.11 34.77
C PRO A 221 5.28 1.46 33.54
N ALA A 222 5.92 1.60 32.37
CA ALA A 222 5.37 1.14 31.11
C ALA A 222 6.41 0.37 30.30
N LEU A 223 5.96 -0.69 29.62
CA LEU A 223 6.72 -1.44 28.64
C LEU A 223 6.20 -1.06 27.25
N THR A 224 7.10 -0.66 26.36
CA THR A 224 6.73 -0.32 24.98
C THR A 224 6.70 -1.56 24.11
N LEU A 225 5.60 -1.75 23.38
CA LEU A 225 5.43 -2.74 22.32
C LEU A 225 5.08 -1.99 21.02
N LEU A 226 5.24 -2.63 19.87
CA LEU A 226 4.88 -2.02 18.59
C LEU A 226 3.35 -2.08 18.40
N PRO A 227 2.64 -0.94 18.40
CA PRO A 227 1.22 -0.94 18.07
C PRO A 227 1.06 -1.13 16.56
N CYS A 228 0.19 -2.06 16.18
CA CYS A 228 -0.12 -2.37 14.81
C CYS A 228 -1.64 -2.47 14.62
N ILE A 229 -2.12 -2.16 13.43
CA ILE A 229 -3.51 -2.31 13.01
C ILE A 229 -3.63 -3.40 11.95
N LYS A 230 -4.59 -4.31 12.13
CA LYS A 230 -4.92 -5.36 11.17
C LYS A 230 -5.49 -4.71 9.90
N ALA A 231 -4.78 -4.85 8.78
CA ALA A 231 -5.11 -4.16 7.54
C ALA A 231 -5.76 -5.05 6.49
N PHE A 232 -5.36 -6.33 6.45
CA PHE A 232 -5.90 -7.32 5.53
C PHE A 232 -5.64 -8.72 6.08
N ASP A 233 -6.38 -9.71 5.62
CA ASP A 233 -6.08 -11.10 5.88
C ASP A 233 -4.79 -11.48 5.15
N ALA A 234 -3.73 -11.68 5.93
CA ALA A 234 -2.49 -12.21 5.39
C ALA A 234 -2.83 -13.55 4.73
N ALA A 235 -2.41 -13.74 3.48
CA ALA A 235 -2.53 -15.03 2.82
C ALA A 235 -1.88 -16.07 3.74
N VAL A 236 -2.69 -16.97 4.30
CA VAL A 236 -2.27 -17.90 5.36
C VAL A 236 -1.31 -18.99 4.82
N ASN A 237 -0.95 -18.90 3.53
CA ASN A 237 0.11 -19.69 2.91
C ASN A 237 1.20 -18.78 2.30
N PRO A 238 2.19 -18.34 3.09
CA PRO A 238 3.42 -17.74 2.55
C PRO A 238 4.21 -18.71 1.64
N GLY A 239 3.85 -19.99 1.59
CA GLY A 239 4.42 -20.98 0.66
C GLY A 239 3.88 -20.95 -0.78
N LEU A 240 2.88 -20.12 -1.09
CA LEU A 240 2.28 -20.03 -2.44
C LEU A 240 2.25 -18.63 -3.05
N ILE A 241 2.56 -17.59 -2.28
CA ILE A 241 2.84 -16.26 -2.82
C ILE A 241 4.28 -15.96 -2.41
N ASP A 242 5.22 -16.51 -3.16
CA ASP A 242 6.59 -16.07 -3.06
C ASP A 242 6.64 -14.64 -3.64
N ILE A 243 6.44 -13.65 -2.78
CA ILE A 243 6.60 -12.23 -3.14
C ILE A 243 8.03 -11.97 -3.64
N THR A 244 8.99 -12.83 -3.29
CA THR A 244 10.35 -12.83 -3.83
C THR A 244 10.35 -13.35 -5.27
N GLU A 245 9.57 -14.37 -5.60
CA GLU A 245 9.39 -14.88 -6.97
C GLU A 245 8.64 -13.87 -7.85
N LEU A 246 7.57 -13.24 -7.34
CA LEU A 246 6.89 -12.15 -8.03
C LEU A 246 7.81 -10.92 -8.18
N ALA A 247 8.59 -10.57 -7.16
CA ALA A 247 9.59 -9.51 -7.25
C ALA A 247 10.70 -9.86 -8.25
N ASN A 248 11.12 -11.13 -8.34
CA ASN A 248 12.09 -11.61 -9.32
C ASN A 248 11.51 -11.65 -10.74
N GLU A 249 10.24 -12.02 -10.90
CA GLU A 249 9.53 -12.02 -12.18
C GLU A 249 9.26 -10.58 -12.67
N MET A 250 8.99 -9.66 -11.74
CA MET A 250 8.85 -8.22 -12.01
C MET A 250 10.20 -7.52 -12.22
N ALA A 251 11.28 -7.96 -11.57
CA ALA A 251 12.63 -7.44 -11.76
C ALA A 251 13.15 -7.65 -13.20
N GLY A 252 12.62 -8.65 -13.92
CA GLY A 252 12.89 -8.84 -15.36
C GLY A 252 11.95 -8.06 -16.29
N LYS A 253 10.86 -7.49 -15.77
CA LYS A 253 9.81 -6.78 -16.52
C LYS A 253 9.89 -5.25 -16.37
N VAL A 254 10.62 -4.74 -15.38
CA VAL A 254 10.88 -3.31 -15.20
C VAL A 254 12.34 -3.03 -15.58
N ASP A 255 12.53 -2.27 -16.66
CA ASP A 255 13.82 -1.79 -17.17
C ASP A 255 14.94 -2.83 -17.25
N LYS A 256 15.12 -3.42 -18.43
CA LYS A 256 16.27 -4.29 -18.69
C LYS A 256 17.56 -3.50 -18.40
N VAL A 257 18.32 -3.92 -17.39
CA VAL A 257 19.66 -3.41 -17.08
C VAL A 257 20.66 -4.51 -17.43
N ILE A 258 21.59 -4.23 -18.34
CA ILE A 258 22.69 -5.14 -18.69
C ILE A 258 23.99 -4.44 -18.32
N ASN A 259 24.83 -5.10 -17.52
CA ASN A 259 26.12 -4.56 -17.04
C ASN A 259 26.01 -3.17 -16.39
N GLY A 260 24.97 -2.96 -15.57
CA GLY A 260 24.76 -1.69 -14.85
C GLY A 260 24.27 -0.53 -15.73
N LYS A 261 23.98 -0.78 -17.01
CA LYS A 261 23.44 0.22 -17.94
C LYS A 261 21.99 -0.10 -18.29
N ARG A 262 21.11 0.90 -18.15
CA ARG A 262 19.73 0.82 -18.65
C ARG A 262 19.79 0.66 -20.17
N ILE A 263 19.23 -0.43 -20.69
CA ILE A 263 19.18 -0.67 -22.13
C ILE A 263 17.82 -0.26 -22.69
N ALA A 264 17.84 0.47 -23.80
CA ALA A 264 16.64 0.72 -24.57
C ALA A 264 16.19 -0.58 -25.27
N TYR A 265 14.89 -0.85 -25.26
CA TYR A 265 14.30 -1.98 -25.97
C TYR A 265 13.06 -1.53 -26.75
N VAL A 266 12.74 -2.25 -27.82
CA VAL A 266 11.55 -1.96 -28.64
C VAL A 266 10.29 -2.27 -27.82
N ILE A 267 9.44 -1.27 -27.59
CA ILE A 267 8.17 -1.39 -26.87
C ILE A 267 6.99 -1.61 -27.82
N ASP A 268 7.13 -1.19 -29.08
CA ASP A 268 6.09 -1.29 -30.08
C ASP A 268 6.70 -1.25 -31.48
N SER A 269 6.08 -1.93 -32.45
CA SER A 269 6.57 -1.99 -33.82
C SER A 269 5.48 -2.31 -34.83
N TYR A 270 5.68 -1.81 -36.05
CA TYR A 270 4.75 -2.01 -37.17
C TYR A 270 5.50 -2.27 -38.47
N ARG A 271 4.91 -3.09 -39.35
CA ARG A 271 5.38 -3.29 -40.72
C ARG A 271 4.21 -3.73 -41.62
N ASN A 272 4.08 -3.12 -42.79
CA ASN A 272 3.03 -3.47 -43.77
C ASN A 272 3.58 -3.86 -45.16
N GLY A 273 4.84 -4.28 -45.21
CA GLY A 273 5.55 -4.61 -46.45
C GLY A 273 6.15 -3.39 -47.17
N THR A 274 5.55 -2.20 -47.03
CA THR A 274 6.04 -0.95 -47.67
C THR A 274 6.70 0.00 -46.68
N ASN A 275 6.08 0.18 -45.50
CA ASN A 275 6.53 1.07 -44.43
C ASN A 275 6.66 0.30 -43.12
N TRP A 276 7.48 0.81 -42.21
CA TRP A 276 7.73 0.22 -40.90
C TRP A 276 8.10 1.29 -39.87
N TRP A 277 7.89 0.99 -38.59
CA TRP A 277 8.42 1.77 -37.48
C TRP A 277 8.68 0.92 -36.23
N ARG A 278 9.50 1.46 -35.33
CA ARG A 278 9.81 0.92 -34.00
C ARG A 278 9.84 2.07 -32.99
N ARG A 279 9.16 1.88 -31.85
CA ARG A 279 9.27 2.75 -30.67
C ARG A 279 10.16 2.08 -29.64
N TRP A 280 11.09 2.83 -29.07
CA TRP A 280 12.00 2.37 -28.03
C TRP A 280 11.54 2.86 -26.66
N SER A 281 11.92 2.11 -25.62
CA SER A 281 11.53 2.37 -24.21
C SER A 281 12.06 3.70 -23.64
N ASP A 282 13.01 4.34 -24.33
CA ASP A 282 13.56 5.66 -23.99
C ASP A 282 12.89 6.81 -24.78
N GLY A 283 11.86 6.51 -25.57
CA GLY A 283 11.14 7.47 -26.40
C GLY A 283 11.77 7.72 -27.77
N TRP A 284 12.86 7.03 -28.12
CA TRP A 284 13.41 7.07 -29.48
C TRP A 284 12.47 6.37 -30.47
N VAL A 285 12.39 6.90 -31.69
CA VAL A 285 11.59 6.35 -32.78
C VAL A 285 12.45 6.17 -34.01
N GLU A 286 12.30 5.01 -34.66
CA GLU A 286 12.86 4.74 -35.98
C GLU A 286 11.75 4.33 -36.91
N GLN A 287 11.75 4.86 -38.13
CA GLN A 287 10.76 4.52 -39.13
C GLN A 287 11.35 4.61 -40.53
N GLY A 288 10.77 3.90 -41.46
CA GLY A 288 11.27 3.88 -42.82
C GLY A 288 10.30 3.22 -43.78
N GLY A 289 10.64 3.27 -45.04
CA GLY A 289 9.82 2.68 -46.07
C GLY A 289 10.37 2.88 -47.47
N LYS A 290 9.50 2.57 -48.44
CA LYS A 290 9.76 2.74 -49.86
C LYS A 290 8.81 3.79 -50.42
N ALA A 291 9.32 4.69 -51.26
CA ALA A 291 8.52 5.68 -51.96
C ALA A 291 8.95 5.78 -53.42
N SER A 292 8.01 6.03 -54.33
CA SER A 292 8.30 6.27 -55.75
C SER A 292 8.37 7.77 -55.99
N ILE A 293 9.42 8.26 -56.64
CA ILE A 293 9.54 9.68 -56.99
C ILE A 293 8.99 9.86 -58.42
N PRO A 294 7.84 10.52 -58.60
CA PRO A 294 7.38 10.89 -59.92
C PRO A 294 8.37 11.94 -60.47
N GLY A 295 8.84 11.77 -61.71
CA GLY A 295 9.79 12.71 -62.34
C GLY A 295 9.33 14.18 -62.24
N SER A 296 10.29 15.11 -62.25
CA SER A 296 10.15 16.57 -62.07
C SER A 296 9.03 17.02 -61.12
N GLY A 297 9.38 17.28 -59.84
CA GLY A 297 8.44 17.86 -58.86
C GLY A 297 8.64 17.44 -57.40
N GLY A 298 9.50 16.45 -57.14
CA GLY A 298 9.78 15.96 -55.79
C GLY A 298 8.69 15.04 -55.21
N ALA A 299 8.90 14.54 -53.99
CA ALA A 299 7.96 13.66 -53.30
C ALA A 299 7.80 14.05 -51.82
N ASP A 300 6.54 14.11 -51.36
CA ASP A 300 6.19 14.29 -49.95
C ASP A 300 6.13 12.95 -49.23
N ILE A 301 6.99 12.78 -48.23
CA ILE A 301 6.98 11.58 -47.37
C ILE A 301 6.24 11.90 -46.08
N VAL A 302 5.17 11.15 -45.81
CA VAL A 302 4.40 11.20 -44.56
C VAL A 302 4.95 10.14 -43.60
N LEU A 303 5.31 10.59 -42.40
CA LEU A 303 5.76 9.72 -41.32
C LEU A 303 4.57 9.03 -40.64
N LEU A 304 4.73 7.75 -40.30
CA LEU A 304 3.70 6.97 -39.61
C LEU A 304 3.61 7.33 -38.13
N LEU A 305 4.72 7.80 -37.55
CA LEU A 305 4.76 8.34 -36.19
C LEU A 305 5.35 9.75 -36.21
N PRO A 306 4.75 10.72 -35.51
CA PRO A 306 5.32 12.05 -35.41
C PRO A 306 6.58 12.06 -34.52
N PHE A 307 7.59 12.82 -34.93
CA PHE A 307 8.72 13.17 -34.08
C PHE A 307 8.38 14.37 -33.19
N LEU A 308 9.14 14.56 -32.10
CA LEU A 308 8.98 15.65 -31.15
C LEU A 308 9.20 17.03 -31.80
N ASN A 309 10.16 17.12 -32.73
CA ASN A 309 10.53 18.32 -33.45
C ASN A 309 11.07 17.96 -34.85
N ALA A 310 11.51 18.97 -35.62
CA ALA A 310 12.05 18.76 -36.96
C ALA A 310 13.55 18.36 -36.97
N ASP A 311 14.18 18.14 -35.81
CA ASP A 311 15.61 17.82 -35.66
C ASP A 311 15.90 16.32 -35.70
N TYR A 312 15.10 15.55 -36.43
CA TYR A 312 15.32 14.12 -36.66
C TYR A 312 16.25 13.89 -37.86
N CYS A 313 16.95 12.76 -37.83
CA CYS A 313 17.83 12.32 -38.91
C CYS A 313 17.01 11.66 -40.02
N VAL A 314 17.37 11.90 -41.27
CA VAL A 314 16.78 11.24 -42.45
C VAL A 314 17.89 10.76 -43.36
N THR A 315 17.77 9.53 -43.84
CA THR A 315 18.61 8.95 -44.89
C THR A 315 17.72 8.49 -46.03
N VAL A 316 18.14 8.80 -47.26
CA VAL A 316 17.45 8.36 -48.48
C VAL A 316 18.45 7.75 -49.43
N ILE A 317 18.11 6.58 -49.97
CA ILE A 317 18.94 5.81 -50.88
C ILE A 317 18.11 5.53 -52.13
N ASN A 318 18.66 5.89 -53.29
CA ASN A 318 18.08 5.54 -54.58
C ASN A 318 18.42 4.08 -54.90
N ILE A 319 17.44 3.28 -55.34
CA ILE A 319 17.66 1.86 -55.60
C ILE A 319 18.16 1.56 -57.02
N ASP A 320 18.12 2.55 -57.93
CA ASP A 320 18.30 2.35 -59.37
C ASP A 320 19.66 2.82 -59.92
N PHE A 321 20.50 3.55 -59.16
CA PHE A 321 21.80 4.07 -59.63
C PHE A 321 22.98 3.88 -58.64
N LEU A 322 24.19 3.69 -59.20
CA LEU A 322 25.47 3.46 -58.50
C LEU A 322 26.14 4.74 -57.94
N ILE A 323 25.53 5.92 -58.10
CA ILE A 323 26.08 7.22 -57.68
C ILE A 323 25.12 7.94 -56.74
N SER A 324 25.65 8.26 -55.55
CA SER A 324 24.97 8.92 -54.42
C SER A 324 24.84 10.42 -54.65
N VAL A 325 23.73 10.88 -55.23
CA VAL A 325 23.24 12.25 -55.01
C VAL A 325 21.89 12.13 -54.30
N VAL A 326 21.93 12.34 -52.99
CA VAL A 326 20.74 12.37 -52.14
C VAL A 326 19.81 13.48 -52.67
N PRO A 327 18.48 13.25 -52.78
CA PRO A 327 17.53 14.33 -53.05
C PRO A 327 17.81 15.51 -52.10
N GLY A 328 17.62 16.75 -52.56
CA GLY A 328 17.63 17.91 -51.68
C GLY A 328 16.59 17.69 -50.59
N LEU A 329 17.02 17.41 -49.37
CA LEU A 329 16.12 17.20 -48.25
C LEU A 329 15.62 18.56 -47.77
N ASN A 330 14.42 18.93 -48.19
CA ASN A 330 13.81 20.22 -47.89
C ASN A 330 12.65 20.02 -46.91
N GLY A 331 12.36 21.05 -46.10
CA GLY A 331 11.11 21.16 -45.33
C GLY A 331 10.82 20.01 -44.36
N ARG A 332 11.78 19.65 -43.47
CA ARG A 332 11.52 18.70 -42.36
C ARG A 332 10.40 19.23 -41.46
N LYS A 333 9.42 18.38 -41.16
CA LYS A 333 8.27 18.62 -40.28
C LYS A 333 8.16 17.45 -39.31
N ILE A 334 7.50 17.68 -38.18
CA ILE A 334 7.24 16.61 -37.19
C ILE A 334 6.52 15.38 -37.78
N THR A 335 5.79 15.53 -38.89
CA THR A 335 4.98 14.49 -39.53
C THR A 335 5.47 14.08 -40.93
N GLY A 336 6.59 14.61 -41.42
CA GLY A 336 6.99 14.38 -42.81
C GLY A 336 8.18 15.20 -43.28
N PHE A 337 8.71 14.86 -44.45
CA PHE A 337 9.76 15.64 -45.11
C PHE A 337 9.51 15.66 -46.62
N ASN A 338 10.16 16.59 -47.31
CA ASN A 338 10.03 16.75 -48.76
C ASN A 338 11.35 16.36 -49.42
N LEU A 339 11.26 15.56 -50.46
CA LEU A 339 12.38 15.21 -51.32
C LEU A 339 12.29 16.05 -52.58
N ASP A 340 13.20 17.01 -52.74
CA ASP A 340 13.25 17.86 -53.91
C ASP A 340 14.39 17.40 -54.84
N TYR A 341 14.13 17.36 -56.15
CA TYR A 341 15.09 16.87 -57.14
C TYR A 341 15.30 17.92 -58.23
N ALA A 342 16.54 18.39 -58.35
CA ALA A 342 16.91 19.45 -59.29
C ALA A 342 17.21 18.97 -60.72
N SER A 343 17.06 17.67 -61.04
CA SER A 343 17.30 17.14 -62.39
C SER A 343 16.21 16.16 -62.86
N PRO A 344 15.76 16.23 -64.13
CA PRO A 344 14.72 15.36 -64.69
C PRO A 344 15.15 13.89 -64.94
N ASP A 345 16.44 13.56 -64.80
CA ASP A 345 17.00 12.26 -65.22
C ASP A 345 16.94 11.14 -64.16
N VAL A 346 16.26 11.36 -63.02
CA VAL A 346 16.17 10.36 -61.94
C VAL A 346 14.70 10.08 -61.61
N VAL A 347 14.11 9.15 -62.37
CA VAL A 347 12.81 8.53 -62.06
C VAL A 347 13.12 7.17 -61.44
N GLY A 348 12.61 6.90 -60.24
CA GLY A 348 12.91 5.66 -59.55
C GLY A 348 12.30 5.54 -58.16
N ASP A 349 12.45 4.35 -57.61
CA ASP A 349 12.03 4.05 -56.25
C ASP A 349 13.15 4.40 -55.26
N VAL A 350 12.80 4.99 -54.12
CA VAL A 350 13.74 5.29 -53.05
C VAL A 350 13.39 4.52 -51.78
N LEU A 351 14.42 4.12 -51.06
CA LEU A 351 14.31 3.70 -49.67
C LEU A 351 14.64 4.88 -48.78
N TRP A 352 13.83 5.07 -47.74
CA TRP A 352 14.05 6.12 -46.76
C TRP A 352 14.01 5.55 -45.35
N SER A 353 14.80 6.14 -44.47
CA SER A 353 14.75 5.92 -43.03
C SER A 353 14.87 7.23 -42.28
N ALA A 354 14.16 7.34 -41.17
CA ALA A 354 14.19 8.48 -40.29
C ALA A 354 14.26 8.03 -38.83
N CYS A 355 15.06 8.72 -38.02
CA CYS A 355 15.17 8.43 -36.59
C CYS A 355 15.33 9.71 -35.75
N GLY A 356 14.75 9.71 -34.55
CA GLY A 356 14.71 10.87 -33.67
C GLY A 356 13.85 10.62 -32.43
N GLN A 357 13.74 11.62 -31.56
CA GLN A 357 12.85 11.57 -30.40
C GLN A 357 11.38 11.56 -30.88
N GLY A 358 10.60 10.57 -30.48
CA GLY A 358 9.16 10.52 -30.76
C GLY A 358 8.39 11.60 -30.01
N ALA A 359 7.30 12.09 -30.59
CA ALA A 359 6.35 12.88 -29.82
C ALA A 359 5.70 11.99 -28.74
N SER A 360 5.63 12.50 -27.51
CA SER A 360 4.91 11.84 -26.42
C SER A 360 3.43 11.69 -26.82
N SER A 361 2.98 10.45 -26.96
CA SER A 361 1.58 10.06 -27.17
C SER A 361 0.79 10.16 -25.89
#